data_AF-A0A2V5P5E6-F1
#
_entry.id   AF-A0A2V5P5E6-F1
#
_cell.length_a   1.000
_cell.length_b   1.000
_cell.length_c   1.000
_cell.angle_alpha   90.00
_cell.angle_beta   90.00
_cell.angle_gamma   90.00
#
_symmetry.space_group_name_H-M   'P 1'
#
loop_
_entity.id
_entity.type
_entity.pdbx_description
1 polymer ?
#
loop_
_entity_poly.entity_id
_entity_poly.type
_entity_poly.pdbx_seq_one_letter_code
_entity_poly.pdbx_strand_id
1 'polypeptide(L)'
;MLEFLEVKPDTVLFSQVVLLTLLVMFDRMKSDAQMFQVNSLMLLMFTLGLYWLDRRPWLAGSALGFALNIKGQSLVMLPYLLIRRRWSAAAAMVGAALGFALLPGAVIGWNANLRNLGRLLGGLQTLAGTQAPEQSSTHLVDVTARLSVSVTSGVARILMQVGFGRWLWLVVGVLATAALGYAFWAYRRAGIPVWRWPERRQQDQAPWRSVVALEWSCLILATLVFNPQTNTRHFLLALLPVAMAATVLRKPIPRNARIMMLVGIAALFAGLTLPPGNRQIAWLYELKQAWFFIGGPCWLILLALGLFLWAGLQVASTLTNTASGARTVPVGVRPGEDS
;
A
#
# COMPACT_ATOMS: atom_id res chain seq x y z
N MET A 1 11.73 1.12 -9.61
CA MET A 1 11.91 1.29 -8.15
C MET A 1 13.22 2.00 -7.81
N LEU A 2 14.39 1.46 -8.15
CA LEU A 2 15.69 2.08 -7.82
C LEU A 2 15.82 3.54 -8.29
N GLU A 3 15.34 3.85 -9.49
CA GLU A 3 15.35 5.23 -9.99
C GLU A 3 14.47 6.19 -9.19
N PHE A 4 13.31 5.75 -8.70
CA PHE A 4 12.46 6.59 -7.83
C PHE A 4 13.14 6.90 -6.50
N LEU A 5 14.02 5.99 -6.09
CA LEU A 5 14.85 6.14 -4.91
C LEU A 5 16.22 6.73 -5.26
N GLU A 6 16.50 7.21 -6.47
CA GLU A 6 17.78 7.85 -6.79
C GLU A 6 19.02 7.01 -6.41
N VAL A 7 18.89 5.68 -6.45
CA VAL A 7 19.99 4.77 -6.15
C VAL A 7 20.55 4.23 -7.45
N LYS A 8 21.86 4.36 -7.67
CA LYS A 8 22.53 3.71 -8.80
C LYS A 8 22.44 2.20 -8.60
N PRO A 9 21.96 1.44 -9.61
CA PRO A 9 21.91 -0.01 -9.51
C PRO A 9 23.33 -0.55 -9.42
N ASP A 10 23.60 -1.33 -8.38
CA ASP A 10 24.79 -2.15 -8.27
C ASP A 10 24.37 -3.59 -7.91
N THR A 11 25.19 -4.57 -8.27
CA THR A 11 24.89 -6.00 -8.07
C THR A 11 24.78 -6.36 -6.59
N VAL A 12 25.56 -5.72 -5.72
CA VAL A 12 25.60 -5.98 -4.28
C VAL A 12 24.30 -5.49 -3.61
N LEU A 13 23.89 -4.26 -3.89
CA LEU A 13 22.63 -3.65 -3.50
C LEU A 13 21.46 -4.52 -3.96
N PHE A 14 21.44 -4.90 -5.25
CA PHE A 14 20.38 -5.75 -5.78
C PHE A 14 20.29 -7.06 -4.99
N SER A 15 21.43 -7.73 -4.77
CA SER A 15 21.51 -9.00 -4.05
C SER A 15 21.05 -8.86 -2.59
N GLN A 16 21.44 -7.77 -1.91
CA GLN A 16 21.02 -7.47 -0.54
C GLN A 16 19.51 -7.19 -0.43
N VAL A 17 18.96 -6.39 -1.35
CA VAL A 17 17.52 -6.11 -1.40
C VAL A 17 16.73 -7.39 -1.66
N VAL A 18 17.19 -8.23 -2.59
CA VAL A 18 16.57 -9.53 -2.87
C VAL A 18 16.64 -10.43 -1.63
N LEU A 19 17.82 -10.59 -1.02
CA LEU A 19 18.02 -11.45 0.13
C LEU A 19 17.14 -11.02 1.32
N LEU A 20 17.11 -9.72 1.64
CA LEU A 20 16.30 -9.21 2.75
C LEU A 20 14.80 -9.34 2.45
N THR A 21 14.39 -9.08 1.21
CA THR A 21 12.99 -9.24 0.81
C THR A 21 12.56 -10.70 0.87
N LEU A 22 13.40 -11.63 0.39
CA LEU A 22 13.16 -13.06 0.49
C LEU A 22 13.10 -13.51 1.95
N LEU A 23 14.03 -13.08 2.80
CA LEU A 23 14.02 -13.40 4.22
C LEU A 23 12.68 -13.07 4.89
N VAL A 24 12.07 -11.94 4.51
CA VAL A 24 10.79 -11.51 5.10
C VAL A 24 9.57 -12.14 4.40
N MET A 25 9.64 -12.34 3.09
CA MET A 25 8.47 -12.66 2.25
C MET A 25 8.41 -14.10 1.74
N PHE A 26 9.45 -14.93 1.98
CA PHE A 26 9.59 -16.27 1.38
C PHE A 26 8.33 -17.13 1.54
N ASP A 27 7.80 -17.24 2.76
CA ASP A 27 6.60 -18.04 3.03
C ASP A 27 5.37 -17.55 2.26
N ARG A 28 5.25 -16.24 2.04
CA ARG A 28 4.13 -15.65 1.29
C ARG A 28 4.27 -15.95 -0.19
N MET A 29 5.48 -15.82 -0.74
CA MET A 29 5.77 -16.17 -2.13
C MET A 29 5.51 -17.67 -2.39
N LYS A 30 6.01 -18.53 -1.51
CA LYS A 30 5.76 -19.98 -1.57
C LYS A 30 4.27 -20.29 -1.51
N SER A 31 3.54 -19.71 -0.56
CA SER A 31 2.10 -19.95 -0.42
C SER A 31 1.29 -19.45 -1.63
N ASP A 32 1.68 -18.33 -2.24
CA ASP A 32 1.00 -17.79 -3.44
C ASP A 32 1.19 -18.72 -4.64
N ALA A 33 2.42 -19.21 -4.84
CA ALA A 33 2.77 -20.15 -5.90
C ALA A 33 2.05 -21.50 -5.73
N GLN A 34 2.04 -22.06 -4.52
CA GLN A 34 1.39 -23.35 -4.24
C GLN A 34 -0.13 -23.32 -4.43
N MET A 35 -0.75 -22.16 -4.29
CA MET A 35 -2.20 -21.99 -4.35
C MET A 35 -2.67 -21.34 -5.65
N PHE A 36 -1.77 -21.11 -6.62
CA PHE A 36 -2.04 -20.46 -7.90
C PHE A 36 -2.88 -19.17 -7.74
N GLN A 37 -2.52 -18.35 -6.74
CA GLN A 37 -3.27 -17.15 -6.45
C GLN A 37 -2.88 -16.00 -7.38
N VAL A 38 -3.82 -15.10 -7.62
CA VAL A 38 -3.61 -13.91 -8.47
C VAL A 38 -2.90 -12.75 -7.75
N ASN A 39 -2.36 -12.93 -6.52
CA ASN A 39 -1.74 -11.81 -5.81
C ASN A 39 -0.40 -11.42 -6.43
N SER A 40 0.37 -12.37 -6.98
CA SER A 40 1.57 -12.06 -7.77
C SER A 40 1.24 -11.18 -8.98
N LEU A 41 0.11 -11.43 -9.65
CA LEU A 41 -0.37 -10.60 -10.76
C LEU A 41 -0.77 -9.19 -10.27
N MET A 42 -1.46 -9.09 -9.13
CA MET A 42 -1.76 -7.80 -8.51
C MET A 42 -0.49 -7.02 -8.18
N LEU A 43 0.51 -7.67 -7.57
CA LEU A 43 1.81 -7.07 -7.26
C LEU A 43 2.52 -6.57 -8.52
N LEU A 44 2.49 -7.35 -9.60
CA LEU A 44 3.00 -6.94 -10.91
C LEU A 44 2.28 -5.68 -11.40
N MET A 45 0.95 -5.64 -11.35
CA MET A 45 0.18 -4.47 -11.79
C MET A 45 0.47 -3.22 -10.96
N PHE A 46 0.60 -3.33 -9.63
CA PHE A 46 1.04 -2.22 -8.78
C PHE A 46 2.45 -1.75 -9.10
N THR A 47 3.36 -2.68 -9.42
CA THR A 47 4.75 -2.38 -9.77
C THR A 47 4.84 -1.69 -11.13
N LEU A 48 4.09 -2.17 -12.13
CA LEU A 48 3.97 -1.55 -13.45
C LEU A 48 3.30 -0.18 -13.37
N GLY A 49 2.26 -0.06 -12.53
CA GLY A 49 1.61 1.21 -12.20
C GLY A 49 2.62 2.26 -11.71
N LEU A 50 3.45 1.91 -10.74
CA LEU A 50 4.50 2.79 -10.24
C LEU A 50 5.58 3.06 -11.29
N TYR A 51 6.04 2.02 -12.00
CA TYR A 51 7.11 2.12 -13.00
C TYR A 51 6.74 3.03 -14.18
N TRP A 52 5.51 2.97 -14.68
CA TRP A 52 5.04 3.78 -15.80
C TRP A 52 4.43 5.12 -15.38
N LEU A 53 4.26 5.40 -14.08
CA LEU A 53 3.49 6.54 -13.59
C LEU A 53 3.91 7.87 -14.21
N ASP A 54 5.21 8.12 -14.30
CA ASP A 54 5.76 9.35 -14.87
C ASP A 54 5.96 9.24 -16.40
N ARG A 55 6.42 8.08 -16.87
CA ARG A 55 6.87 7.83 -18.25
C ARG A 55 5.73 7.63 -19.25
N ARG A 56 4.72 6.84 -18.88
CA ARG A 56 3.59 6.44 -19.72
C ARG A 56 2.34 6.35 -18.81
N PRO A 57 1.81 7.50 -18.34
CA PRO A 57 0.77 7.54 -17.31
C PRO A 57 -0.48 6.75 -17.68
N TRP A 58 -0.81 6.67 -18.98
CA TRP A 58 -1.95 5.91 -19.46
C TRP A 58 -1.76 4.40 -19.29
N LEU A 59 -0.53 3.87 -19.48
CA LEU A 59 -0.22 2.47 -19.18
C LEU A 59 -0.25 2.20 -17.67
N ALA A 60 0.25 3.14 -16.86
CA ALA A 60 0.18 3.03 -15.41
C ALA A 60 -1.26 2.93 -14.92
N GLY A 61 -2.12 3.84 -15.40
CA GLY A 61 -3.54 3.80 -15.13
C GLY A 61 -4.19 2.50 -15.61
N SER A 62 -3.90 2.09 -16.84
CA SER A 62 -4.47 0.87 -17.43
C SER A 62 -4.12 -0.39 -16.63
N ALA A 63 -2.87 -0.51 -16.16
CA ALA A 63 -2.45 -1.61 -15.29
C ALA A 63 -3.24 -1.64 -13.97
N LEU A 64 -3.45 -0.50 -13.33
CA LEU A 64 -4.25 -0.38 -12.11
C LEU A 64 -5.75 -0.64 -12.33
N GLY A 65 -6.29 -0.20 -13.48
CA GLY A 65 -7.69 -0.42 -13.87
C GLY A 65 -7.97 -1.89 -14.20
N PHE A 66 -7.00 -2.57 -14.84
CA PHE A 66 -7.04 -4.02 -14.99
C PHE A 66 -6.98 -4.73 -13.64
N ALA A 67 -6.07 -4.32 -12.76
CA ALA A 67 -5.97 -4.86 -11.40
C ALA A 67 -7.28 -4.70 -10.61
N LEU A 68 -8.02 -3.60 -10.83
CA LEU A 68 -9.30 -3.35 -10.15
C LEU A 68 -10.35 -4.40 -10.48
N ASN A 69 -10.36 -4.88 -11.73
CA ASN A 69 -11.26 -5.95 -12.18
C ASN A 69 -10.87 -7.34 -11.66
N ILE A 70 -9.62 -7.51 -11.22
CA ILE A 70 -9.17 -8.74 -10.56
C ILE A 70 -9.49 -8.67 -9.06
N LYS A 71 -9.10 -7.58 -8.40
CA LYS A 71 -9.38 -7.31 -6.98
C LYS A 71 -9.58 -5.81 -6.73
N GLY A 72 -10.58 -5.52 -5.90
CA GLY A 72 -10.94 -4.16 -5.47
C GLY A 72 -9.85 -3.34 -4.79
N GLN A 73 -8.71 -3.96 -4.41
CA GLN A 73 -7.63 -3.32 -3.65
C GLN A 73 -6.98 -2.14 -4.39
N SER A 74 -6.91 -2.17 -5.73
CA SER A 74 -6.31 -1.06 -6.48
C SER A 74 -7.18 0.21 -6.48
N LEU A 75 -8.45 0.13 -6.05
CA LEU A 75 -9.36 1.28 -5.99
C LEU A 75 -8.78 2.45 -5.17
N VAL A 76 -7.99 2.16 -4.13
CA VAL A 76 -7.31 3.16 -3.29
C VAL A 76 -6.39 4.09 -4.09
N MET A 77 -5.87 3.60 -5.23
CA MET A 77 -4.96 4.38 -6.06
C MET A 77 -5.67 5.48 -6.83
N LEU A 78 -6.98 5.35 -7.08
CA LEU A 78 -7.74 6.38 -7.79
C LEU A 78 -7.77 7.73 -7.04
N PRO A 79 -8.22 7.81 -5.77
CA PRO A 79 -8.16 9.06 -5.02
C PRO A 79 -6.73 9.57 -4.85
N TYR A 80 -5.76 8.68 -4.69
CA TYR A 80 -4.34 9.05 -4.65
C TYR A 80 -3.90 9.79 -5.92
N LEU A 81 -4.17 9.21 -7.10
CA LEU A 81 -3.81 9.80 -8.38
C LEU A 81 -4.48 11.16 -8.59
N LEU A 82 -5.76 11.31 -8.19
CA LEU A 82 -6.48 12.59 -8.27
C LEU A 82 -5.85 13.64 -7.34
N ILE A 83 -5.61 13.31 -6.07
CA ILE A 83 -4.99 14.22 -5.08
C ILE A 83 -3.59 14.65 -5.52
N ARG A 84 -2.82 13.74 -6.14
CA ARG A 84 -1.46 14.00 -6.63
C ARG A 84 -1.43 14.62 -8.04
N ARG A 85 -2.59 15.04 -8.57
CA ARG A 85 -2.75 15.72 -9.88
C ARG A 85 -2.27 14.87 -11.06
N ARG A 86 -2.41 13.54 -10.96
CA ARG A 86 -2.04 12.54 -11.99
C ARG A 86 -3.24 12.19 -12.87
N TRP A 87 -3.88 13.21 -13.43
CA TRP A 87 -5.16 13.10 -14.14
C TRP A 87 -5.16 12.08 -15.27
N SER A 88 -4.10 12.05 -16.09
CA SER A 88 -4.00 11.09 -17.20
C SER A 88 -3.98 9.64 -16.74
N ALA A 89 -3.29 9.35 -15.63
CA ALA A 89 -3.26 8.00 -15.06
C ALA A 89 -4.60 7.65 -14.39
N ALA A 90 -5.23 8.59 -13.69
CA ALA A 90 -6.55 8.40 -13.10
C ALA A 90 -7.62 8.12 -14.18
N ALA A 91 -7.64 8.92 -15.25
CA ALA A 91 -8.56 8.74 -16.38
C ALA A 91 -8.35 7.39 -17.08
N ALA A 92 -7.09 7.01 -17.33
CA ALA A 92 -6.78 5.70 -17.92
C ALA A 92 -7.14 4.53 -16.98
N MET A 93 -6.99 4.69 -15.68
CA MET A 93 -7.43 3.70 -14.69
C MET A 93 -8.95 3.50 -14.74
N VAL A 94 -9.73 4.58 -14.76
CA VAL A 94 -11.19 4.50 -14.89
C VAL A 94 -11.59 3.89 -16.24
N GLY A 95 -11.01 4.37 -17.34
CA GLY A 95 -11.29 3.89 -18.69
C GLY A 95 -10.98 2.39 -18.85
N ALA A 96 -9.81 1.94 -18.40
CA ALA A 96 -9.45 0.52 -18.42
C ALA A 96 -10.33 -0.29 -17.48
N ALA A 97 -10.65 0.23 -16.28
CA ALA A 97 -11.53 -0.46 -15.35
C ALA A 97 -12.91 -0.73 -15.97
N LEU A 98 -13.51 0.30 -16.59
CA LEU A 98 -14.79 0.17 -17.30
C LEU A 98 -14.67 -0.76 -18.51
N GLY A 99 -13.61 -0.62 -19.32
CA GLY A 99 -13.38 -1.48 -20.49
C GLY A 99 -13.31 -2.95 -20.14
N PHE A 100 -12.52 -3.32 -19.13
CA PHE A 100 -12.39 -4.71 -18.66
C PHE A 100 -13.65 -5.22 -17.95
N ALA A 101 -14.39 -4.36 -17.24
CA ALA A 101 -15.67 -4.74 -16.63
C ALA A 101 -16.76 -5.04 -17.69
N LEU A 102 -16.69 -4.36 -18.84
CA LEU A 102 -17.64 -4.52 -19.94
C LEU A 102 -17.27 -5.64 -20.92
N LEU A 103 -15.98 -6.00 -21.00
CA LEU A 103 -15.45 -7.00 -21.94
C LEU A 103 -16.19 -8.35 -21.93
N PRO A 104 -16.59 -8.94 -20.78
CA PRO A 104 -17.36 -10.19 -20.77
C PRO A 104 -18.69 -10.09 -21.53
N GLY A 105 -19.28 -8.89 -21.67
CA GLY A 105 -20.51 -8.66 -22.42
C GLY A 105 -20.43 -9.11 -23.89
N ALA A 106 -19.24 -9.13 -24.49
CA ALA A 106 -19.02 -9.67 -25.83
C ALA A 106 -19.13 -11.20 -25.91
N VAL A 107 -18.93 -11.90 -24.79
CA VAL A 107 -18.96 -13.37 -24.71
C VAL A 107 -20.28 -13.87 -24.14
N ILE A 108 -20.72 -13.31 -23.00
CA ILE A 108 -21.94 -13.76 -22.29
C ILE A 108 -23.19 -12.92 -22.61
N GLY A 109 -23.06 -11.88 -23.44
CA GLY A 109 -24.13 -10.94 -23.78
C GLY A 109 -24.24 -9.75 -22.82
N TRP A 110 -24.54 -8.57 -23.37
CA TRP A 110 -24.59 -7.30 -22.64
C TRP A 110 -25.56 -7.30 -21.46
N ASN A 111 -26.77 -7.84 -21.64
CA ASN A 111 -27.78 -7.89 -20.59
C ASN A 111 -27.32 -8.75 -19.40
N ALA A 112 -26.68 -9.88 -19.66
CA ALA A 112 -26.15 -10.74 -18.61
C ALA A 112 -25.00 -10.05 -17.86
N ASN A 113 -24.08 -9.42 -18.60
CA ASN A 113 -22.97 -8.70 -17.99
C ASN A 113 -23.43 -7.52 -17.13
N LEU A 114 -24.35 -6.68 -17.62
CA LEU A 114 -24.90 -5.55 -16.86
C LEU A 114 -25.65 -6.00 -15.60
N ARG A 115 -26.39 -7.12 -15.65
CA ARG A 115 -27.00 -7.72 -14.45
C ARG A 115 -25.94 -8.17 -13.45
N ASN A 116 -24.85 -8.80 -13.89
CA ASN A 116 -23.76 -9.22 -13.02
C ASN A 116 -23.04 -8.04 -12.38
N LEU A 117 -22.77 -6.98 -13.16
CA LEU A 117 -22.23 -5.72 -12.63
C LEU A 117 -23.18 -5.08 -11.62
N GLY A 118 -24.48 -5.05 -11.90
CA GLY A 118 -25.49 -4.57 -10.98
C GLY A 118 -25.50 -5.36 -9.67
N ARG A 119 -25.39 -6.69 -9.72
CA ARG A 119 -25.25 -7.55 -8.53
C ARG A 119 -23.97 -7.27 -7.75
N LEU A 120 -22.84 -7.09 -8.45
CA LEU A 120 -21.55 -6.76 -7.83
C LEU A 120 -21.60 -5.39 -7.12
N LEU A 121 -22.19 -4.38 -7.76
CA LEU A 121 -22.40 -3.07 -7.15
C LEU A 121 -23.39 -3.13 -5.97
N GLY A 122 -24.44 -3.95 -6.06
CA GLY A 122 -25.36 -4.22 -4.95
C GLY A 122 -24.64 -4.86 -3.76
N GLY A 123 -23.69 -5.78 -4.01
CA GLY A 123 -22.86 -6.36 -2.94
C GLY A 123 -22.00 -5.33 -2.20
N LEU A 124 -21.54 -4.27 -2.87
CA LEU A 124 -20.82 -3.17 -2.20
C LEU A 124 -21.73 -2.40 -1.24
N GLN A 125 -23.03 -2.30 -1.52
CA GLN A 125 -23.99 -1.69 -0.59
C GLN A 125 -24.13 -2.53 0.69
N THR A 126 -24.09 -3.87 0.57
CA THR A 126 -24.06 -4.76 1.74
C THR A 126 -22.86 -4.48 2.64
N LEU A 127 -21.68 -4.21 2.05
CA LEU A 127 -20.50 -3.83 2.82
C LEU A 127 -20.66 -2.48 3.53
N ALA A 128 -21.50 -1.57 3.04
CA ALA A 128 -21.81 -0.31 3.72
C ALA A 128 -22.82 -0.46 4.88
N GLY A 129 -23.29 -1.68 5.17
CA GLY A 129 -24.22 -1.96 6.27
C GLY A 129 -25.70 -1.78 5.93
N THR A 130 -26.04 -1.50 4.67
CA THR A 130 -27.43 -1.57 4.21
C THR A 130 -27.77 -3.03 3.89
N GLN A 131 -28.84 -3.56 4.48
CA GLN A 131 -29.31 -4.91 4.15
C GLN A 131 -29.63 -4.96 2.65
N ALA A 132 -28.80 -5.66 1.88
CA ALA A 132 -29.13 -5.92 0.49
C ALA A 132 -30.29 -6.93 0.44
N PRO A 133 -31.21 -6.80 -0.53
CA PRO A 133 -32.26 -7.78 -0.73
C PRO A 133 -31.65 -9.19 -0.87
N GLU A 134 -32.29 -10.19 -0.24
CA GLU A 134 -31.82 -11.59 -0.11
C GLU A 134 -31.32 -12.24 -1.41
N GLN A 135 -31.67 -11.69 -2.57
CA GLN A 135 -31.30 -12.19 -3.89
C GLN A 135 -29.90 -11.76 -4.37
N SER A 136 -29.14 -10.99 -3.59
CA SER A 136 -27.82 -10.48 -3.98
C SER A 136 -26.71 -11.49 -3.65
N SER A 137 -26.76 -12.68 -4.25
CA SER A 137 -25.86 -13.81 -3.98
C SER A 137 -24.44 -13.65 -4.56
N THR A 138 -23.85 -12.45 -4.50
CA THR A 138 -22.37 -12.40 -4.51
C THR A 138 -21.92 -12.89 -3.15
N HIS A 139 -21.20 -14.02 -3.10
CA HIS A 139 -20.57 -14.58 -1.89
C HIS A 139 -19.49 -13.62 -1.35
N LEU A 140 -19.90 -12.43 -0.92
CA LEU A 140 -19.07 -11.54 -0.13
C LEU A 140 -19.00 -12.16 1.26
N VAL A 141 -17.81 -12.66 1.56
CA VAL A 141 -17.51 -13.21 2.88
C VAL A 141 -17.70 -12.09 3.91
N ASP A 142 -18.43 -12.40 4.98
CA ASP A 142 -18.67 -11.47 6.08
C ASP A 142 -17.34 -10.87 6.60
N VAL A 143 -17.37 -9.58 6.97
CA VAL A 143 -16.23 -8.87 7.58
C VAL A 143 -15.73 -9.58 8.85
N THR A 144 -16.59 -10.36 9.51
CA THR A 144 -16.22 -11.17 10.68
C THR A 144 -15.46 -12.45 10.37
N ALA A 145 -15.40 -12.87 9.10
CA ALA A 145 -14.87 -14.18 8.75
C ALA A 145 -13.46 -14.39 9.30
N ARG A 146 -13.25 -15.55 9.94
CA ARG A 146 -12.00 -15.89 10.63
C ARG A 146 -10.78 -15.97 9.71
N LEU A 147 -11.00 -16.07 8.40
CA LEU A 147 -9.93 -16.03 7.40
C LEU A 147 -9.34 -14.62 7.21
N SER A 148 -10.08 -13.57 7.58
CA SER A 148 -9.62 -12.19 7.51
C SER A 148 -8.86 -11.80 8.79
N VAL A 149 -7.65 -11.30 8.59
CA VAL A 149 -6.70 -10.86 9.62
C VAL A 149 -6.50 -9.33 9.62
N SER A 150 -7.36 -8.58 8.94
CA SER A 150 -7.32 -7.11 8.95
C SER A 150 -7.70 -6.51 10.30
N VAL A 151 -7.31 -5.24 10.51
CA VAL A 151 -7.76 -4.46 11.68
C VAL A 151 -9.27 -4.30 11.65
N THR A 152 -9.85 -4.01 10.48
CA THR A 152 -11.29 -3.89 10.27
C THR A 152 -12.04 -5.15 10.71
N SER A 153 -11.59 -6.33 10.29
CA SER A 153 -12.21 -7.61 10.70
C SER A 153 -11.97 -7.96 12.16
N GLY A 154 -10.79 -7.63 12.71
CA GLY A 154 -10.51 -7.83 14.13
C GLY A 154 -11.43 -7.02 15.03
N VAL A 155 -11.60 -5.73 14.71
CA VAL A 155 -12.53 -4.83 15.39
C VAL A 155 -13.97 -5.31 15.24
N ALA A 156 -14.37 -5.74 14.03
CA ALA A 156 -15.71 -6.29 13.78
C ALA A 156 -16.03 -7.47 14.69
N ARG A 157 -15.11 -8.43 14.80
CA ARG A 157 -15.30 -9.60 15.66
C ARG A 157 -15.41 -9.24 17.13
N ILE A 158 -14.55 -8.35 17.62
CA ILE A 158 -14.59 -7.88 19.01
C ILE A 158 -15.94 -7.21 19.28
N LEU A 159 -16.34 -6.23 18.46
CA LEU A 159 -17.57 -5.47 18.65
C LEU A 159 -18.84 -6.34 18.54
N MET A 160 -18.86 -7.29 17.61
CA MET A 160 -20.02 -8.20 17.47
C MET A 160 -20.12 -9.17 18.65
N GLN A 161 -18.99 -9.62 19.21
CA GLN A 161 -18.99 -10.46 20.42
C GLN A 161 -19.58 -9.73 21.64
N VAL A 162 -19.39 -8.42 21.74
CA VAL A 162 -19.93 -7.59 22.84
C VAL A 162 -21.26 -6.91 22.51
N GLY A 163 -21.91 -7.25 21.38
CA GLY A 163 -23.21 -6.68 20.99
C GLY A 163 -23.18 -5.25 20.44
N PHE A 164 -22.01 -4.71 20.12
CA PHE A 164 -21.79 -3.35 19.61
C PHE A 164 -21.53 -3.29 18.10
N GLY A 165 -22.01 -4.26 17.32
CA GLY A 165 -21.75 -4.36 15.87
C GLY A 165 -22.07 -3.08 15.07
N ARG A 166 -23.12 -2.33 15.46
CA ARG A 166 -23.50 -1.04 14.83
C ARG A 166 -22.40 0.04 14.88
N TRP A 167 -21.45 -0.08 15.81
CA TRP A 167 -20.35 0.88 15.98
C TRP A 167 -19.12 0.57 15.12
N LEU A 168 -19.13 -0.55 14.37
CA LEU A 168 -17.99 -1.01 13.59
C LEU A 168 -17.39 0.10 12.70
N TRP A 169 -18.21 0.69 11.84
CA TRP A 169 -17.74 1.68 10.87
C TRP A 169 -17.27 2.98 11.54
N LEU A 170 -17.85 3.34 12.68
CA LEU A 170 -17.37 4.48 13.46
C LEU A 170 -15.98 4.21 14.03
N VAL A 171 -15.78 3.05 14.69
CA VAL A 171 -14.49 2.70 15.30
C VAL A 171 -13.39 2.57 14.24
N VAL A 172 -13.69 1.90 13.12
CA VAL A 172 -12.75 1.78 11.98
C VAL A 172 -12.46 3.15 11.37
N GLY A 173 -13.48 4.00 11.24
CA GLY A 173 -13.33 5.38 10.77
C GLY A 173 -12.42 6.21 11.67
N VAL A 174 -12.55 6.09 13.00
CA VAL A 174 -11.67 6.75 13.98
C VAL A 174 -10.24 6.24 13.83
N LEU A 175 -10.02 4.93 13.72
CA LEU A 175 -8.68 4.35 13.52
C LEU A 175 -8.04 4.81 12.21
N ALA A 176 -8.79 4.81 11.11
CA ALA A 176 -8.31 5.32 9.82
C ALA A 176 -7.99 6.82 9.89
N THR A 177 -8.84 7.60 10.55
CA THR A 177 -8.62 9.05 10.76
C THR A 177 -7.39 9.30 11.62
N ALA A 178 -7.15 8.50 12.66
CA ALA A 178 -5.95 8.58 13.48
C ALA A 178 -4.68 8.27 12.66
N ALA A 179 -4.73 7.25 11.80
CA ALA A 179 -3.62 6.93 10.89
C ALA A 179 -3.36 8.07 9.88
N LEU A 180 -4.42 8.68 9.33
CA LEU A 180 -4.31 9.87 8.47
C LEU A 180 -3.77 11.09 9.22
N GLY A 181 -4.22 11.31 10.46
CA GLY A 181 -3.73 12.37 11.34
C GLY A 181 -2.24 12.22 11.64
N TYR A 182 -1.80 10.99 11.93
CA TYR A 182 -0.39 10.66 12.08
C TYR A 182 0.41 10.94 10.80
N ALA A 183 -0.12 10.54 9.63
CA ALA A 183 0.52 10.83 8.35
C ALA A 183 0.66 12.34 8.12
N PHE A 184 -0.40 13.12 8.33
CA PHE A 184 -0.38 14.57 8.21
C PHE A 184 0.64 15.21 9.14
N TRP A 185 0.72 14.74 10.40
CA TRP A 185 1.72 15.18 11.36
C TRP A 185 3.15 14.87 10.89
N ALA A 186 3.40 13.67 10.37
CA ALA A 186 4.69 13.26 9.80
C ALA A 186 5.12 14.15 8.63
N TYR A 187 4.20 14.44 7.69
CA TYR A 187 4.44 15.36 6.57
C TYR A 187 4.79 16.77 7.05
N ARG A 188 4.01 17.32 7.99
CA ARG A 188 4.26 18.64 8.56
C ARG A 188 5.63 18.69 9.24
N ARG A 189 6.02 17.63 9.97
CA ARG A 189 7.33 17.57 10.63
C ARG A 189 8.49 17.50 9.64
N ALA A 190 8.29 16.85 8.50
CA ALA A 190 9.28 16.75 7.43
C ALA A 190 9.35 18.02 6.54
N GLY A 191 8.44 18.99 6.71
CA GLY A 191 8.37 20.18 5.88
C GLY A 191 7.88 19.92 4.46
N ILE A 192 7.23 18.77 4.21
CA ILE A 192 6.72 18.39 2.90
C ILE A 192 5.22 18.72 2.84
N PRO A 193 4.76 19.57 1.90
CA PRO A 193 3.36 19.95 1.80
C PRO A 193 2.47 18.77 1.38
N VAL A 194 1.40 18.51 2.13
CA VAL A 194 0.42 17.45 1.81
C VAL A 194 -0.48 17.86 0.65
N TRP A 195 -1.02 19.08 0.70
CA TRP A 195 -2.05 19.59 -0.22
C TRP A 195 -1.50 20.45 -1.35
N ARG A 196 -0.46 21.24 -1.07
CA ARG A 196 0.19 22.11 -2.07
C ARG A 196 1.24 21.32 -2.85
N TRP A 197 0.77 20.27 -3.54
CA TRP A 197 1.64 19.38 -4.28
C TRP A 197 2.18 20.08 -5.54
N PRO A 198 3.48 19.94 -5.87
CA PRO A 198 4.08 20.59 -7.02
C PRO A 198 3.46 20.12 -8.34
N GLU A 199 3.69 20.89 -9.40
CA GLU A 199 3.27 20.52 -10.74
C GLU A 199 3.94 19.22 -11.20
N ARG A 200 3.27 18.48 -12.10
CA ARG A 200 3.74 17.17 -12.56
C ARG A 200 5.21 17.18 -13.03
N ARG A 201 5.63 18.22 -13.76
CA ARG A 201 7.00 18.34 -14.28
C ARG A 201 8.07 18.42 -13.17
N GLN A 202 7.71 18.94 -12.00
CA GLN A 202 8.60 19.05 -10.84
C GLN A 202 8.60 17.77 -9.99
N GLN A 203 7.55 16.95 -10.10
CA GLN A 203 7.44 15.70 -9.36
C GLN A 203 8.46 14.64 -9.81
N ASP A 204 9.07 14.82 -10.99
CA ASP A 204 10.12 13.95 -11.52
C ASP A 204 11.51 14.24 -10.93
N GLN A 205 11.61 15.13 -9.93
CA GLN A 205 12.85 15.50 -9.26
C GLN A 205 12.84 15.13 -7.78
N ALA A 206 14.02 15.10 -7.16
CA ALA A 206 14.17 15.02 -5.72
C ALA A 206 13.43 16.19 -5.04
N PRO A 207 12.75 15.98 -3.90
CA PRO A 207 12.53 14.71 -3.20
C PRO A 207 11.29 13.92 -3.70
N TRP A 208 10.51 14.51 -4.61
CA TRP A 208 9.13 14.12 -4.90
C TRP A 208 9.00 12.71 -5.46
N ARG A 209 9.95 12.25 -6.29
CA ARG A 209 9.97 10.86 -6.78
C ARG A 209 10.05 9.86 -5.63
N SER A 210 10.92 10.10 -4.65
CA SER A 210 11.05 9.24 -3.48
C SER A 210 9.81 9.27 -2.61
N VAL A 211 9.18 10.45 -2.46
CA VAL A 211 7.93 10.59 -1.71
C VAL A 211 6.78 9.84 -2.39
N VAL A 212 6.63 9.96 -3.71
CA VAL A 212 5.60 9.22 -4.47
C VAL A 212 5.74 7.72 -4.29
N ALA A 213 6.96 7.19 -4.39
CA ALA A 213 7.20 5.77 -4.19
C ALA A 213 6.91 5.32 -2.74
N LEU A 214 7.27 6.15 -1.75
CA LEU A 214 6.95 5.92 -0.34
C LEU A 214 5.43 5.85 -0.12
N GLU A 215 4.69 6.84 -0.63
CA GLU A 215 3.23 6.88 -0.54
C GLU A 215 2.58 5.66 -1.19
N TRP A 216 3.08 5.25 -2.36
CA TRP A 216 2.62 4.06 -3.06
C TRP A 216 2.74 2.81 -2.18
N SER A 217 3.89 2.64 -1.51
CA SER A 217 4.11 1.55 -0.57
C SER A 217 3.20 1.64 0.66
N CYS A 218 3.07 2.82 1.25
CA CYS A 218 2.21 3.05 2.41
C CYS A 218 0.73 2.79 2.08
N LEU A 219 0.26 3.14 0.87
CA LEU A 219 -1.12 2.87 0.44
C LEU A 219 -1.40 1.38 0.26
N ILE A 220 -0.42 0.61 -0.24
CA ILE A 220 -0.53 -0.85 -0.29
C ILE A 220 -0.68 -1.42 1.13
N LEU A 221 0.18 -1.01 2.06
CA LEU A 221 0.09 -1.44 3.46
C LEU A 221 -1.23 -1.00 4.11
N ALA A 222 -1.66 0.25 3.90
CA ALA A 222 -2.93 0.76 4.40
C ALA A 222 -4.11 -0.07 3.91
N THR A 223 -4.08 -0.44 2.62
CA THR A 223 -5.10 -1.31 2.03
C THR A 223 -5.11 -2.68 2.68
N LEU A 224 -3.96 -3.29 2.97
CA LEU A 224 -3.90 -4.56 3.70
C LEU A 224 -4.45 -4.42 5.13
N VAL A 225 -4.15 -3.32 5.81
CA VAL A 225 -4.57 -3.07 7.20
C VAL A 225 -6.09 -2.88 7.30
N PHE A 226 -6.67 -2.06 6.42
CA PHE A 226 -8.06 -1.60 6.54
C PHE A 226 -9.05 -2.30 5.62
N ASN A 227 -8.60 -3.16 4.69
CA ASN A 227 -9.52 -3.92 3.86
C ASN A 227 -10.30 -4.96 4.70
N PRO A 228 -11.65 -5.03 4.58
CA PRO A 228 -12.49 -5.92 5.37
C PRO A 228 -12.24 -7.42 5.12
N GLN A 229 -11.47 -7.79 4.10
CA GLN A 229 -11.26 -9.18 3.68
C GLN A 229 -9.77 -9.51 3.47
N THR A 230 -8.86 -8.88 4.22
CA THR A 230 -7.43 -9.22 4.14
C THR A 230 -7.15 -10.58 4.77
N ASN A 231 -6.95 -11.62 3.95
CA ASN A 231 -6.31 -12.86 4.39
C ASN A 231 -4.77 -12.76 4.37
N THR A 232 -4.11 -13.76 4.96
CA THR A 232 -2.64 -13.84 5.04
C THR A 232 -1.93 -14.01 3.70
N ARG A 233 -2.67 -14.32 2.63
CA ARG A 233 -2.13 -14.51 1.27
C ARG A 233 -2.02 -13.17 0.54
N HIS A 234 -2.93 -12.24 0.81
CA HIS A 234 -2.83 -10.85 0.34
C HIS A 234 -1.54 -10.15 0.78
N PHE A 235 -0.93 -10.62 1.88
CA PHE A 235 0.33 -10.07 2.36
C PHE A 235 1.49 -10.20 1.37
N LEU A 236 1.38 -11.00 0.30
CA LEU A 236 2.36 -10.94 -0.78
C LEU A 236 2.54 -9.52 -1.34
N LEU A 237 1.49 -8.68 -1.31
CA LEU A 237 1.59 -7.28 -1.73
C LEU A 237 2.58 -6.45 -0.89
N ALA A 238 2.89 -6.87 0.33
CA ALA A 238 3.89 -6.23 1.19
C ALA A 238 5.33 -6.41 0.67
N LEU A 239 5.55 -7.25 -0.35
CA LEU A 239 6.85 -7.44 -0.99
C LEU A 239 7.43 -6.11 -1.52
N LEU A 240 6.61 -5.28 -2.17
CA LEU A 240 7.04 -3.99 -2.68
C LEU A 240 7.47 -3.03 -1.54
N PRO A 241 6.65 -2.80 -0.48
CA PRO A 241 7.08 -2.05 0.70
C PRO A 241 8.38 -2.55 1.35
N VAL A 242 8.56 -3.87 1.48
CA VAL A 242 9.79 -4.44 2.06
C VAL A 242 11.00 -4.18 1.17
N ALA A 243 10.89 -4.41 -0.14
CA ALA A 243 11.97 -4.15 -1.09
C ALA A 243 12.36 -2.66 -1.13
N MET A 244 11.37 -1.78 -1.00
CA MET A 244 11.60 -0.34 -0.89
C MET A 244 12.31 0.04 0.42
N ALA A 245 11.84 -0.47 1.56
CA ALA A 245 12.49 -0.25 2.86
C ALA A 245 13.94 -0.75 2.86
N ALA A 246 14.19 -1.94 2.30
CA ALA A 246 15.52 -2.52 2.13
C ALA A 246 16.43 -1.60 1.28
N THR A 247 15.90 -1.04 0.20
CA THR A 247 16.65 -0.11 -0.65
C THR A 247 16.99 1.19 0.09
N VAL A 248 16.05 1.75 0.87
CA VAL A 248 16.28 2.99 1.64
C VAL A 248 17.35 2.81 2.71
N LEU A 249 17.42 1.64 3.36
CA LEU A 249 18.44 1.34 4.37
C LEU A 249 19.90 1.44 3.85
N ARG A 250 20.09 1.34 2.54
CA ARG A 250 21.41 1.43 1.90
C ARG A 250 21.85 2.86 1.61
N LYS A 251 20.96 3.84 1.75
CA LYS A 251 21.32 5.25 1.62
C LYS A 251 22.01 5.78 2.89
N PRO A 252 22.83 6.84 2.77
CA PRO A 252 23.26 7.62 3.92
C PRO A 252 22.06 8.38 4.49
N ILE A 253 21.41 7.79 5.49
CA ILE A 253 20.20 8.32 6.12
C ILE A 253 20.46 8.62 7.60
N PRO A 254 19.69 9.54 8.21
CA PRO A 254 19.78 9.79 9.64
C PRO A 254 19.64 8.50 10.48
N ARG A 255 20.42 8.38 11.56
CA ARG A 255 20.41 7.19 12.44
C ARG A 255 19.00 6.84 12.92
N ASN A 256 18.21 7.83 13.28
CA ASN A 256 16.83 7.63 13.76
C ASN A 256 15.93 7.04 12.66
N ALA A 257 16.00 7.56 11.42
CA ALA A 257 15.27 7.01 10.28
C ALA A 257 15.68 5.54 9.99
N ARG A 258 16.98 5.23 10.11
CA ARG A 258 17.48 3.86 9.95
C ARG A 258 16.91 2.91 10.99
N ILE A 259 16.92 3.31 12.27
CA ILE A 259 16.36 2.50 13.36
C ILE A 259 14.87 2.27 13.12
N MET A 260 14.11 3.32 12.81
CA MET A 260 12.68 3.21 12.51
C MET A 260 12.39 2.27 11.34
N MET A 261 13.19 2.33 10.29
CA MET A 261 13.05 1.43 9.14
C MET A 261 13.33 -0.03 9.52
N LEU A 262 14.38 -0.29 10.32
CA LEU A 262 14.68 -1.64 10.83
C LEU A 262 13.57 -2.17 11.74
N VAL A 263 13.07 -1.35 12.67
CA VAL A 263 11.94 -1.71 13.54
C VAL A 263 10.68 -1.95 12.71
N GLY A 264 10.43 -1.16 11.67
CA GLY A 264 9.31 -1.37 10.75
C GLY A 264 9.41 -2.69 9.99
N ILE A 265 10.60 -3.05 9.49
CA ILE A 265 10.84 -4.35 8.84
C ILE A 265 10.64 -5.49 9.85
N ALA A 266 11.16 -5.36 11.07
CA ALA A 266 11.00 -6.36 12.12
C ALA A 266 9.52 -6.53 12.53
N ALA A 267 8.77 -5.42 12.67
CA ALA A 267 7.34 -5.46 12.95
C ALA A 267 6.57 -6.12 11.80
N LEU A 268 6.89 -5.82 10.55
CA LEU A 268 6.28 -6.46 9.40
C LEU A 268 6.60 -7.96 9.36
N PHE A 269 7.85 -8.36 9.56
CA PHE A 269 8.25 -9.76 9.68
C PHE A 269 7.48 -10.48 10.80
N ALA A 270 7.38 -9.87 11.98
CA ALA A 270 6.61 -10.38 13.10
C ALA A 270 5.12 -10.50 12.76
N GLY A 271 4.53 -9.51 12.07
CA GLY A 271 3.14 -9.56 11.61
C GLY A 271 2.88 -10.73 10.65
N LEU A 272 3.86 -11.06 9.80
CA LEU A 272 3.73 -12.15 8.83
C LEU A 272 3.99 -13.54 9.43
N THR A 273 4.82 -13.62 10.47
CA THR A 273 5.31 -14.88 11.03
C THR A 273 4.67 -15.28 12.35
N LEU A 274 4.22 -14.32 13.17
CA LEU A 274 3.68 -14.59 14.49
C LEU A 274 2.19 -14.97 14.47
N PRO A 275 1.77 -15.84 15.42
CA PRO A 275 2.65 -16.64 16.26
C PRO A 275 3.35 -17.74 15.43
N PRO A 276 4.60 -18.09 15.77
CA PRO A 276 5.30 -19.16 15.09
C PRO A 276 4.63 -20.47 15.45
N GLY A 277 4.55 -21.42 14.52
CA GLY A 277 4.10 -22.76 14.88
C GLY A 277 3.45 -23.58 13.77
N ASN A 278 3.61 -24.89 13.92
CA ASN A 278 2.92 -25.90 13.16
C ASN A 278 1.50 -26.11 13.75
N ARG A 279 0.52 -26.46 12.90
CA ARG A 279 -0.88 -26.72 13.32
C ARG A 279 -1.04 -27.93 14.26
N GLN A 280 0.05 -28.63 14.56
CA GLN A 280 0.06 -29.85 15.36
C GLN A 280 0.07 -29.61 16.88
N ILE A 281 0.51 -28.43 17.35
CA ILE A 281 0.55 -28.11 18.78
C ILE A 281 -0.70 -27.31 19.16
N ALA A 282 -1.56 -27.90 20.01
CA ALA A 282 -2.90 -27.37 20.32
C ALA A 282 -2.88 -25.95 20.89
N TRP A 283 -2.07 -25.68 21.92
CA TRP A 283 -2.01 -24.34 22.53
C TRP A 283 -1.46 -23.27 21.57
N LEU A 284 -0.53 -23.62 20.68
CA LEU A 284 -0.04 -22.70 19.63
C LEU A 284 -1.13 -22.42 18.59
N TYR A 285 -1.94 -23.43 18.26
CA TYR A 285 -3.08 -23.25 17.38
C TYR A 285 -4.12 -22.32 18.00
N GLU A 286 -4.45 -22.48 19.28
CA GLU A 286 -5.35 -21.57 20.01
C GLU A 286 -4.80 -20.14 20.07
N LEU A 287 -3.52 -19.97 20.39
CA LEU A 287 -2.85 -18.67 20.39
C LEU A 287 -2.91 -18.03 18.99
N LYS A 288 -2.71 -18.81 17.92
CA LYS A 288 -2.84 -18.34 16.54
C LYS A 288 -4.25 -17.90 16.20
N GLN A 289 -5.25 -18.67 16.63
CA GLN A 289 -6.66 -18.31 16.45
C GLN A 289 -6.99 -17.02 17.20
N ALA A 290 -6.55 -16.85 18.45
CA ALA A 290 -6.73 -15.62 19.21
C ALA A 290 -6.02 -14.41 18.56
N TRP A 291 -4.77 -14.61 18.12
CA TRP A 291 -4.00 -13.59 17.41
C TRP A 291 -4.68 -13.14 16.11
N PHE A 292 -5.18 -14.09 15.31
CA PHE A 292 -5.88 -13.78 14.06
C PHE A 292 -7.27 -13.20 14.33
N PHE A 293 -7.94 -13.64 15.39
CA PHE A 293 -9.23 -13.12 15.82
C PHE A 293 -9.13 -11.61 16.06
N ILE A 294 -8.09 -11.11 16.73
CA ILE A 294 -7.92 -9.66 16.96
C ILE A 294 -7.32 -8.89 15.77
N GLY A 295 -7.01 -9.57 14.66
CA GLY A 295 -6.34 -8.96 13.50
C GLY A 295 -4.87 -8.63 13.77
N GLY A 296 -4.22 -9.38 14.67
CA GLY A 296 -2.86 -9.16 15.15
C GLY A 296 -1.82 -8.84 14.07
N PRO A 297 -1.74 -9.60 12.96
CA PRO A 297 -0.83 -9.31 11.85
C PRO A 297 -0.94 -7.87 11.33
N CYS A 298 -2.18 -7.38 11.12
CA CYS A 298 -2.40 -6.05 10.57
C CYS A 298 -2.15 -4.92 11.57
N TRP A 299 -2.19 -5.16 12.87
CA TRP A 299 -1.70 -4.18 13.86
C TRP A 299 -0.20 -3.94 13.73
N LEU A 300 0.58 -5.01 13.54
CA LEU A 300 2.02 -4.88 13.31
C LEU A 300 2.34 -4.27 11.94
N ILE A 301 1.54 -4.56 10.91
CA ILE A 301 1.64 -3.88 9.62
C ILE A 301 1.28 -2.40 9.71
N LEU A 302 0.29 -2.02 10.53
CA LEU A 302 -0.06 -0.61 10.78
C LEU A 302 1.08 0.13 11.49
N LEU A 303 1.74 -0.51 12.46
CA LEU A 303 2.95 0.02 13.08
C LEU A 303 4.08 0.19 12.05
N ALA A 304 4.34 -0.82 11.22
CA ALA A 304 5.34 -0.76 10.16
C ALA A 304 5.04 0.37 9.15
N LEU A 305 3.77 0.56 8.77
CA LEU A 305 3.32 1.66 7.92
C LEU A 305 3.70 3.02 8.51
N GLY A 306 3.39 3.24 9.79
CA GLY A 306 3.72 4.50 10.47
C GLY A 306 5.24 4.76 10.50
N LEU A 307 6.03 3.73 10.84
CA LEU A 307 7.48 3.81 10.89
C LEU A 307 8.11 4.05 9.51
N PHE A 308 7.65 3.35 8.47
CA PHE A 308 8.11 3.54 7.10
C PHE A 308 7.80 4.93 6.58
N LEU A 309 6.57 5.41 6.80
CA LEU A 309 6.18 6.76 6.41
C LEU A 309 7.07 7.80 7.07
N TRP A 310 7.25 7.72 8.39
CA TRP A 310 8.06 8.67 9.13
C TRP A 310 9.52 8.66 8.70
N ALA A 311 10.13 7.47 8.65
CA ALA A 311 11.52 7.31 8.23
C ALA A 311 11.73 7.78 6.79
N GLY A 312 10.83 7.40 5.86
CA GLY A 312 10.90 7.79 4.46
C GLY A 312 10.78 9.30 4.26
N LEU A 313 9.91 9.98 5.02
CA LEU A 313 9.78 11.43 4.98
C LEU A 313 11.02 12.15 5.56
N GLN A 314 11.65 11.62 6.61
CA GLN A 314 12.95 12.13 7.08
C GLN A 314 14.04 12.01 6.02
N VAL A 315 14.07 10.91 5.26
CA VAL A 315 15.01 10.74 4.15
C VAL A 315 14.72 11.76 3.04
N ALA A 316 13.46 11.92 2.67
CA ALA A 316 13.05 12.90 1.67
C ALA A 316 13.40 14.35 2.05
N SER A 317 13.24 14.73 3.32
CA SER A 317 13.59 16.08 3.78
C SER A 317 15.11 16.35 3.71
N THR A 318 15.95 15.35 4.01
CA THR A 318 17.40 15.49 3.86
C THR A 318 17.83 15.75 2.42
N LEU A 319 17.19 15.09 1.44
CA LEU A 319 17.47 15.32 0.01
C LEU A 319 17.13 16.75 -0.42
N THR A 320 16.08 17.33 0.16
CA THR A 320 15.64 18.71 -0.12
C THR A 320 16.67 19.75 0.35
N ASN A 321 17.23 19.53 1.55
CA ASN A 321 18.23 20.42 2.12
C ASN A 321 19.55 20.39 1.33
N THR A 322 19.99 19.21 0.91
CA THR A 322 21.21 19.06 0.08
C THR A 322 21.05 19.76 -1.27
N ALA A 323 19.90 19.62 -1.93
CA ALA A 323 19.63 20.28 -3.21
C ALA A 323 19.61 21.82 -3.10
N SER A 324 19.14 22.34 -1.97
CA SER A 324 19.09 23.79 -1.71
C SER A 324 20.47 24.38 -1.39
N GLY A 325 21.28 23.67 -0.59
CA GLY A 325 22.64 24.11 -0.24
C GLY A 325 23.62 24.11 -1.41
N ALA A 326 23.41 23.27 -2.43
CA ALA A 326 24.23 23.28 -3.64
C ALA A 326 24.00 24.51 -4.55
N ARG A 327 22.91 25.27 -4.34
CA ARG A 327 22.60 26.47 -5.15
C ARG A 327 23.16 27.77 -4.59
N THR A 328 23.67 27.78 -3.36
CA THR A 328 24.45 28.92 -2.84
C THR A 328 25.90 28.81 -3.36
N VAL A 329 26.07 28.97 -4.67
CA VAL A 329 27.37 29.33 -5.23
C VAL A 329 27.73 30.69 -4.63
N PRO A 330 28.94 30.88 -4.08
CA PRO A 330 29.34 32.16 -3.51
C PRO A 330 29.21 33.24 -4.59
N VAL A 331 28.27 34.15 -4.38
CA VAL A 331 28.14 35.37 -5.16
C VAL A 331 29.38 36.22 -4.86
N GLY A 332 30.35 36.17 -5.76
CA GLY A 332 31.38 37.21 -5.89
C GLY A 332 32.59 37.09 -4.95
N VAL A 333 33.56 36.29 -5.35
CA VAL A 333 34.91 36.86 -5.48
C VAL A 333 34.94 37.43 -6.90
N ARG A 334 34.91 38.77 -7.04
CA ARG A 334 35.17 39.42 -8.33
C ARG A 334 36.63 39.16 -8.70
N PRO A 335 36.95 38.50 -9.83
CA PRO A 335 38.30 38.53 -10.35
C PRO A 335 38.50 39.88 -11.05
N GLY A 336 39.27 40.78 -10.43
CA GLY A 336 39.77 41.98 -11.09
C GLY A 336 39.57 43.28 -10.31
N GLU A 337 40.41 43.51 -9.32
CA GLU A 337 40.92 44.84 -8.94
C GLU A 337 42.40 44.66 -8.59
N ASP A 338 43.22 44.43 -9.62
CA ASP A 338 44.67 44.59 -9.61
C ASP A 338 45.07 45.04 -11.02
N SER A 339 44.90 46.34 -11.32
CA SER A 339 45.73 47.10 -12.27
C SER A 339 45.55 48.60 -12.03
#